data_AF-A0A1I7WMQ0-F1
#
_entry.id   AF-A0A1I7WMQ0-F1
#
_cell.length_a   1.000
_cell.length_b   1.000
_cell.length_c   1.000
_cell.angle_alpha   90.00
_cell.angle_beta   90.00
_cell.angle_gamma   90.00
#
_symmetry.space_group_name_H-M   'P 1'
#
loop_
_entity.id
_entity.type
_entity.pdbx_description
1 polymer ?
#
loop_
_entity_poly.entity_id
_entity_poly.type
_entity_poly.pdbx_seq_one_letter_code
_entity_poly.pdbx_strand_id
1 'polypeptide(L)'
;MLLGKIKYSERVYDVCMDSFDALPLAALMNQQFLCVHGGLSPEIHTLEDIRRLDRFKEPPAFGPMCDLLWSDPLEDFGNERNAEQFSHNSVRGCSYFYSYAACCDFLQHNNLLSIIRAHEAQDAGYRMYRKSQATGFPSLITIFSAPNYLDVYNNKGTLLIVTL
;
A
#
# COMPACT_ATOMS: atom_id res chain seq x y z
N MET A 1 17.65 -6.10 -36.54
CA MET A 1 16.55 -6.87 -35.91
C MET A 1 17.16 -8.12 -35.29
N LEU A 2 17.26 -8.14 -33.96
CA LEU A 2 17.42 -9.29 -33.05
C LEU A 2 17.87 -8.71 -31.70
N LEU A 3 16.93 -8.14 -30.93
CA LEU A 3 17.15 -7.89 -29.50
C LEU A 3 17.05 -9.26 -28.83
N GLY A 4 18.19 -9.97 -28.81
CA GLY A 4 18.31 -11.24 -28.10
C GLY A 4 17.98 -11.06 -26.62
N LYS A 5 17.39 -12.10 -26.02
CA LYS A 5 17.33 -12.39 -24.58
C LYS A 5 18.16 -11.40 -23.71
N ILE A 6 17.55 -10.36 -23.14
CA ILE A 6 18.30 -9.16 -22.72
C ILE A 6 19.26 -9.41 -21.52
N LYS A 7 18.99 -10.35 -20.60
CA LYS A 7 19.93 -10.75 -19.52
C LYS A 7 19.94 -12.25 -19.21
N TYR A 8 18.79 -12.93 -19.25
CA TYR A 8 18.64 -14.37 -18.94
C TYR A 8 17.75 -15.09 -19.96
N SER A 9 16.76 -15.86 -19.52
CA SER A 9 15.80 -16.59 -20.35
C SER A 9 14.38 -16.42 -19.84
N GLU A 10 13.39 -16.76 -20.67
CA GLU A 10 11.97 -16.80 -20.29
C GLU A 10 11.74 -17.70 -19.07
N ARG A 11 12.43 -18.84 -18.98
CA ARG A 11 12.40 -19.71 -17.79
C ARG A 11 12.73 -18.98 -16.48
N VAL A 12 13.67 -18.01 -16.50
CA VAL A 12 13.97 -17.22 -15.30
C VAL A 12 12.81 -16.27 -14.97
N TYR A 13 12.19 -15.69 -15.99
CA TYR A 13 10.99 -14.87 -15.82
C TYR A 13 9.84 -15.69 -15.23
N ASP A 14 9.56 -16.88 -15.75
CA ASP A 14 8.48 -17.75 -15.24
C ASP A 14 8.69 -18.10 -13.77
N VAL A 15 9.92 -18.46 -13.38
CA VAL A 15 10.26 -18.73 -11.98
C VAL A 15 10.14 -17.47 -11.10
N CYS A 16 10.40 -16.28 -11.64
CA CYS A 16 10.11 -15.04 -10.93
C CYS A 16 8.61 -14.83 -10.75
N MET A 17 7.77 -15.15 -11.73
CA MET A 17 6.32 -15.04 -11.59
C MET A 17 5.80 -15.98 -10.50
N ASP A 18 6.21 -17.25 -10.53
CA ASP A 18 5.88 -18.22 -9.47
C ASP A 18 6.35 -17.74 -8.08
N SER A 19 7.53 -17.08 -8.03
CA SER A 19 8.06 -16.51 -6.79
C SER A 19 7.28 -15.28 -6.32
N PHE A 20 6.72 -14.48 -7.24
CA PHE A 20 5.91 -13.31 -6.91
C PHE A 20 4.55 -13.72 -6.33
N ASP A 21 3.93 -14.77 -6.88
CA ASP A 21 2.69 -15.36 -6.36
C ASP A 21 2.85 -15.89 -4.92
N ALA A 22 4.07 -16.20 -4.49
CA ALA A 22 4.35 -16.65 -3.13
C ALA A 22 4.52 -15.50 -2.11
N LEU A 23 4.73 -14.26 -2.56
CA LEU A 23 5.01 -13.12 -1.68
C LEU A 23 3.84 -12.86 -0.70
N PRO A 24 4.12 -12.59 0.59
CA PRO A 24 3.08 -12.17 1.53
C PRO A 24 2.47 -10.81 1.12
N LEU A 25 1.15 -10.66 1.31
CA LEU A 25 0.42 -9.43 0.96
C LEU A 25 0.54 -8.32 2.01
N ALA A 26 0.76 -8.69 3.27
CA ALA A 26 0.79 -7.76 4.40
C ALA A 26 1.68 -8.27 5.52
N ALA A 27 2.08 -7.36 6.41
CA ALA A 27 2.74 -7.70 7.68
C ALA A 27 2.09 -6.94 8.83
N LEU A 28 1.98 -7.60 9.99
CA LEU A 28 1.63 -6.95 11.25
C LEU A 28 2.92 -6.71 12.05
N MET A 29 3.41 -5.47 12.07
CA MET A 29 4.65 -5.10 12.76
C MET A 29 4.36 -4.66 14.19
N ASN A 30 5.07 -5.24 15.15
CA ASN A 30 4.98 -4.94 16.58
C ASN A 30 3.56 -4.98 17.17
N GLN A 31 2.62 -5.69 16.53
CA GLN A 31 1.18 -5.66 16.87
C GLN A 31 0.55 -4.26 16.83
N GLN A 32 1.19 -3.29 16.17
CA GLN A 32 0.77 -1.90 16.15
C GLN A 32 0.58 -1.36 14.73
N PHE A 33 1.31 -1.88 13.75
CA PHE A 33 1.29 -1.36 12.39
C PHE A 33 0.86 -2.42 11.40
N LEU A 34 -0.19 -2.13 10.62
CA LEU A 34 -0.44 -2.86 9.39
C LEU A 34 0.49 -2.31 8.31
N CYS A 35 1.31 -3.17 7.73
CA CYS A 35 2.22 -2.84 6.63
C CYS A 35 1.73 -3.50 5.34
N VAL A 36 1.45 -2.70 4.32
CA VAL A 36 0.94 -3.14 3.00
C VAL A 36 1.60 -2.32 1.89
N HIS A 37 1.56 -2.80 0.64
CA HIS A 37 2.09 -2.00 -0.48
C HIS A 37 1.14 -0.85 -0.84
N GLY A 38 -0.10 -1.24 -1.19
CA GLY A 38 -1.25 -0.41 -1.50
C GLY A 38 -1.83 0.24 -0.24
N GLY A 39 -2.97 -0.24 0.21
CA GLY A 39 -3.68 0.32 1.33
C GLY A 39 -4.88 -0.52 1.74
N LEU A 40 -6.04 0.12 1.92
CA LEU A 40 -7.27 -0.52 2.40
C LEU A 40 -8.19 -0.98 1.27
N SER A 41 -9.06 -1.93 1.60
CA SER A 41 -10.14 -2.40 0.73
C SER A 41 -11.48 -2.19 1.41
N PRO A 42 -12.56 -1.85 0.68
CA PRO A 42 -13.92 -1.91 1.22
C PRO A 42 -14.34 -3.33 1.63
N GLU A 43 -13.64 -4.38 1.20
CA GLU A 43 -13.91 -5.77 1.53
C GLU A 43 -13.02 -6.32 2.67
N ILE A 44 -12.10 -5.53 3.21
CA ILE A 44 -11.19 -5.92 4.30
C ILE A 44 -11.50 -5.05 5.51
N HIS A 45 -12.19 -5.64 6.50
CA HIS A 45 -12.56 -4.93 7.73
C HIS A 45 -11.66 -5.33 8.90
N THR A 46 -11.10 -6.54 8.86
CA THR A 46 -10.26 -7.11 9.90
C THR A 46 -8.95 -7.65 9.35
N LEU A 47 -7.95 -7.81 10.24
CA LEU A 47 -6.72 -8.54 9.89
C LEU A 47 -6.98 -10.00 9.48
N GLU A 48 -8.10 -10.60 9.92
CA GLU A 48 -8.46 -11.96 9.56
C GLU A 48 -8.92 -12.08 8.11
N ASP A 49 -9.55 -11.05 7.56
CA ASP A 49 -9.95 -11.03 6.14
C ASP A 49 -8.72 -11.14 5.23
N ILE A 50 -7.60 -10.51 5.60
CA ILE A 50 -6.32 -10.63 4.89
C ILE A 50 -5.77 -12.07 4.99
N ARG A 51 -5.85 -12.70 6.17
CA ARG A 51 -5.32 -14.06 6.37
C ARG A 51 -6.05 -15.13 5.55
N ARG A 52 -7.31 -14.87 5.20
CA ARG A 52 -8.16 -15.79 4.43
C ARG A 52 -7.96 -15.67 2.92
N LEU A 53 -7.21 -14.67 2.44
CA LEU A 53 -6.97 -14.50 1.01
C LEU A 53 -6.11 -15.63 0.47
N ASP A 54 -6.63 -16.31 -0.56
CA ASP A 54 -5.82 -17.15 -1.43
C ASP A 54 -4.94 -16.27 -2.33
N ARG A 55 -3.67 -16.14 -1.96
CA ARG A 55 -2.70 -15.24 -2.58
C ARG A 55 -1.81 -15.88 -3.65
N PHE A 56 -1.84 -17.21 -3.80
CA PHE A 56 -0.94 -17.95 -4.71
C PHE A 56 -1.46 -17.94 -6.14
N LYS A 57 -1.55 -16.74 -6.71
CA LYS A 57 -2.08 -16.46 -8.04
C LYS A 57 -1.71 -15.05 -8.47
N GLU A 58 -1.79 -14.80 -9.77
CA GLU A 58 -1.78 -13.44 -10.32
C GLU A 58 -2.86 -12.58 -9.64
N PRO A 59 -2.53 -11.36 -9.17
CA PRO A 59 -3.50 -10.45 -8.59
C PRO A 59 -4.72 -10.25 -9.52
N PRO A 60 -5.96 -10.45 -9.02
CA PRO A 60 -7.14 -10.23 -9.84
C PRO A 60 -7.31 -8.74 -10.19
N ALA A 61 -8.08 -8.44 -11.24
CA ALA A 61 -8.34 -7.06 -11.66
C ALA A 61 -9.11 -6.21 -10.62
N PHE A 62 -9.83 -6.87 -9.70
CA PHE A 62 -10.62 -6.25 -8.63
C PHE A 62 -10.64 -7.14 -7.39
N GLY A 63 -11.12 -6.58 -6.28
CA GLY A 63 -11.29 -7.29 -5.02
C GLY A 63 -10.13 -7.11 -4.03
N PRO A 64 -10.18 -7.77 -2.87
CA PRO A 64 -9.36 -7.44 -1.71
C PRO A 64 -7.85 -7.59 -1.95
N MET A 65 -7.43 -8.58 -2.75
CA MET A 65 -6.02 -8.75 -3.12
C MET A 65 -5.52 -7.63 -4.03
N CYS A 66 -6.35 -7.17 -4.98
CA CYS A 66 -6.04 -6.01 -5.83
C CYS A 66 -5.90 -4.76 -4.95
N ASP A 67 -6.84 -4.54 -4.05
CA ASP A 67 -6.89 -3.33 -3.24
C ASP A 67 -5.72 -3.19 -2.26
N LEU A 68 -5.26 -4.30 -1.66
CA LEU A 68 -4.06 -4.29 -0.82
C LEU A 68 -2.79 -3.87 -1.59
N LEU A 69 -2.78 -3.99 -2.91
CA LEU A 69 -1.66 -3.65 -3.78
C LEU A 69 -1.83 -2.29 -4.47
N TRP A 70 -3.06 -1.85 -4.73
CA TRP A 70 -3.34 -0.74 -5.66
C TRP A 70 -4.10 0.44 -5.06
N SER A 71 -4.70 0.31 -3.88
CA SER A 71 -5.44 1.42 -3.29
C SER A 71 -4.50 2.54 -2.82
N ASP A 72 -5.01 3.77 -2.85
CA ASP A 72 -4.28 4.98 -2.45
C ASP A 72 -5.10 5.81 -1.46
N PRO A 73 -4.48 6.61 -0.58
CA PRO A 73 -5.22 7.61 0.17
C PRO A 73 -5.78 8.68 -0.79
N LEU A 74 -6.89 9.32 -0.41
CA LEU A 74 -7.38 10.50 -1.12
C LEU A 74 -6.31 11.60 -1.22
N GLU A 75 -6.33 12.41 -2.29
CA GLU A 75 -5.40 13.54 -2.45
C GLU A 75 -5.50 14.53 -1.27
N ASP A 76 -6.74 14.80 -0.85
CA ASP A 76 -7.08 15.63 0.31
C ASP A 76 -7.24 14.83 1.61
N PHE A 77 -6.62 13.65 1.73
CA PHE A 77 -6.72 12.76 2.91
C PHE A 77 -6.57 13.52 4.23
N GLY A 78 -7.59 13.45 5.07
CA GLY A 78 -7.71 14.15 6.34
C GLY A 78 -8.35 15.54 6.25
N ASN A 79 -8.69 16.04 5.07
CA ASN A 79 -9.42 17.30 4.85
C ASN A 79 -10.58 17.13 3.87
N GLU A 80 -11.10 15.90 3.77
CA GLU A 80 -12.15 15.51 2.84
C GLU A 80 -13.43 16.33 3.07
N ARG A 81 -14.12 16.68 1.98
CA ARG A 81 -15.40 17.42 2.03
C ARG A 81 -16.62 16.52 2.20
N ASN A 82 -16.51 15.27 1.77
CA ASN A 82 -17.58 14.28 1.89
C ASN A 82 -17.18 13.19 2.91
N ALA A 83 -18.17 12.42 3.35
CA ALA A 83 -17.96 11.34 4.31
C ALA A 83 -17.78 9.97 3.62
N GLU A 84 -17.50 9.94 2.32
CA GLU A 84 -17.32 8.68 1.60
C GLU A 84 -16.01 8.02 2.04
N GLN A 85 -16.09 6.73 2.37
CA GLN A 85 -14.93 5.99 2.86
C GLN A 85 -14.02 5.52 1.73
N PHE A 86 -14.63 5.08 0.64
CA PHE A 86 -13.96 4.55 -0.53
C PHE A 86 -14.59 5.12 -1.79
N SER A 87 -13.79 5.63 -2.70
CA SER A 87 -14.23 6.09 -4.02
C SER A 87 -13.33 5.49 -5.11
N HIS A 88 -13.81 5.40 -6.35
CA HIS A 88 -13.04 4.78 -7.42
C HIS A 88 -11.69 5.49 -7.64
N ASN A 89 -10.58 4.74 -7.68
CA ASN A 89 -9.26 5.31 -7.94
C ASN A 89 -9.06 5.58 -9.43
N SER A 90 -9.35 6.80 -9.85
CA SER A 90 -9.18 7.26 -11.23
C SER A 90 -7.73 7.37 -11.68
N VAL A 91 -6.77 7.50 -10.76
CA VAL A 91 -5.33 7.57 -11.08
C VAL A 91 -4.78 6.20 -11.50
N ARG A 92 -5.24 5.13 -10.82
CA ARG A 92 -4.85 3.75 -11.14
C ARG A 92 -5.74 3.10 -12.18
N GLY A 93 -7.00 3.52 -12.30
CA GLY A 93 -7.99 2.90 -13.17
C GLY A 93 -8.53 1.56 -12.64
N CYS A 94 -8.19 1.21 -11.41
CA CYS A 94 -8.68 0.06 -10.66
C CYS A 94 -8.60 0.39 -9.16
N SER A 95 -9.23 -0.44 -8.31
CA SER A 95 -9.25 -0.23 -6.86
C SER A 95 -9.84 1.13 -6.43
N TYR A 96 -9.50 1.58 -5.22
CA TYR A 96 -10.16 2.68 -4.53
C TYR A 96 -9.17 3.69 -3.97
N PHE A 97 -9.61 4.95 -3.93
CA PHE A 97 -9.11 5.90 -2.96
C PHE A 97 -9.79 5.63 -1.61
N TYR A 98 -9.04 5.61 -0.52
CA TYR A 98 -9.58 5.51 0.84
C TYR A 98 -9.38 6.80 1.62
N SER A 99 -10.38 7.18 2.42
CA SER A 99 -10.36 8.41 3.20
C SER A 99 -9.72 8.24 4.58
N TYR A 100 -9.46 9.35 5.25
CA TYR A 100 -9.00 9.39 6.64
C TYR A 100 -10.01 8.73 7.59
N ALA A 101 -11.31 8.87 7.32
CA ALA A 101 -12.35 8.18 8.08
C ALA A 101 -12.24 6.65 7.95
N ALA A 102 -12.09 6.14 6.71
CA ALA A 102 -11.90 4.71 6.46
C ALA A 102 -10.65 4.16 7.19
N CYS A 103 -9.56 4.92 7.14
CA CYS A 103 -8.32 4.57 7.84
C CYS A 103 -8.51 4.52 9.37
N CYS A 104 -9.14 5.54 9.95
CA CYS A 104 -9.37 5.58 11.40
C CYS A 104 -10.30 4.46 11.88
N ASP A 105 -11.36 4.18 11.13
CA ASP A 105 -12.30 3.11 11.46
C ASP A 105 -11.60 1.74 11.45
N PHE A 106 -10.80 1.47 10.42
CA PHE A 106 -10.02 0.23 10.34
C PHE A 106 -9.02 0.11 11.51
N LEU A 107 -8.28 1.18 11.80
CA LEU A 107 -7.30 1.22 12.90
C LEU A 107 -7.96 0.96 14.25
N GLN A 108 -9.09 1.63 14.53
CA GLN A 108 -9.82 1.46 15.77
C GLN A 108 -10.39 0.04 15.90
N HIS A 109 -10.99 -0.48 14.82
CA HIS A 109 -11.59 -1.82 14.82
C HIS A 109 -10.56 -2.92 15.05
N ASN A 110 -9.33 -2.74 14.56
CA ASN A 110 -8.25 -3.72 14.66
C ASN A 110 -7.24 -3.43 15.79
N ASN A 111 -7.49 -2.41 16.62
CA ASN A 111 -6.59 -1.97 17.69
C ASN A 111 -5.15 -1.70 17.20
N LEU A 112 -5.02 -0.96 16.10
CA LEU A 112 -3.76 -0.60 15.47
C LEU A 112 -3.45 0.90 15.66
N LEU A 113 -2.16 1.23 15.62
CA LEU A 113 -1.66 2.59 15.76
C LEU A 113 -1.64 3.36 14.43
N SER A 114 -1.22 2.70 13.34
CA SER A 114 -1.05 3.32 12.02
C SER A 114 -0.96 2.28 10.91
N ILE A 115 -1.23 2.71 9.67
CA ILE A 115 -0.92 1.95 8.46
C ILE A 115 0.38 2.48 7.86
N ILE A 116 1.30 1.59 7.54
CA ILE A 116 2.56 1.91 6.84
C ILE A 116 2.47 1.35 5.44
N ARG A 117 2.66 2.19 4.43
CA ARG A 117 2.55 1.80 3.02
C ARG A 117 3.59 2.45 2.11
N ALA A 118 3.58 2.09 0.83
CA ALA A 118 4.54 2.58 -0.17
C ALA A 118 3.84 3.14 -1.43
N HIS A 119 4.14 2.60 -2.61
CA HIS A 119 3.45 2.78 -3.90
C HIS A 119 3.44 4.18 -4.55
N GLU A 120 3.31 5.28 -3.78
CA GLU A 120 3.30 6.65 -4.28
C GLU A 120 4.64 7.33 -4.04
N ALA A 121 5.25 7.87 -5.10
CA ALA A 121 6.50 8.62 -5.00
C ALA A 121 6.32 9.88 -4.15
N GLN A 122 7.30 10.15 -3.27
CA GLN A 122 7.31 11.30 -2.37
C GLN A 122 8.59 12.09 -2.55
N ASP A 123 8.50 13.43 -2.65
CA ASP A 123 9.67 14.31 -2.80
C ASP A 123 10.68 14.14 -1.65
N ALA A 124 10.18 14.10 -0.41
CA ALA A 124 10.99 13.83 0.77
C ALA A 124 11.34 12.35 0.99
N GLY A 125 10.86 11.44 0.12
CA GLY A 125 10.96 9.98 0.30
C GLY A 125 9.98 9.39 1.32
N TYR A 126 9.20 10.23 2.01
CA TYR A 126 8.12 9.77 2.89
C TYR A 126 7.03 10.84 3.03
N ARG A 127 5.86 10.44 3.53
CA ARG A 127 4.78 11.36 3.93
C ARG A 127 4.09 10.82 5.19
N MET A 128 3.98 11.67 6.20
CA MET A 128 3.14 11.40 7.37
C MET A 128 1.81 12.11 7.16
N TYR A 129 0.70 11.36 7.25
CA TYR A 129 -0.64 11.89 7.03
C TYR A 129 -1.27 12.38 8.34
N ARG A 130 -2.51 12.86 8.26
CA ARG A 130 -3.27 13.39 9.41
C ARG A 130 -3.19 12.42 10.60
N LYS A 131 -2.91 12.98 11.77
CA LYS A 131 -2.84 12.23 13.03
C LYS A 131 -4.22 11.73 13.44
N SER A 132 -4.30 10.48 13.88
CA SER A 132 -5.48 9.95 14.55
C SER A 132 -5.77 10.78 15.79
N GLN A 133 -7.04 11.15 15.99
CA GLN A 133 -7.46 11.90 17.18
C GLN A 133 -7.32 11.07 18.46
N ALA A 134 -7.45 9.75 18.37
CA ALA A 134 -7.37 8.85 19.51
C ALA A 134 -5.94 8.67 20.05
N THR A 135 -4.94 8.67 19.16
CA THR A 135 -3.54 8.35 19.53
C THR A 135 -2.58 9.52 19.39
N GLY A 136 -2.95 10.58 18.65
CA GLY A 136 -2.05 11.68 18.30
C GLY A 136 -0.90 11.28 17.35
N PHE A 137 -0.94 10.05 16.82
CA PHE A 137 0.06 9.49 15.91
C PHE A 137 -0.45 9.54 14.46
N PRO A 138 0.40 9.72 13.42
CA PRO A 138 0.00 9.66 12.02
C PRO A 138 -0.85 8.42 11.73
N SER A 139 -2.07 8.59 11.23
CA SER A 139 -2.95 7.45 10.89
C SER A 139 -2.40 6.62 9.72
N LEU A 140 -1.70 7.27 8.81
CA LEU A 140 -1.08 6.67 7.64
C LEU A 140 0.34 7.24 7.43
N ILE A 141 1.24 6.39 6.95
CA ILE A 141 2.61 6.76 6.57
C ILE A 141 2.90 6.15 5.20
N THR A 142 3.32 6.97 4.24
CA THR A 142 3.89 6.51 2.97
C THR A 142 5.42 6.56 3.04
N ILE A 143 6.09 5.49 2.63
CA ILE A 143 7.55 5.39 2.52
C ILE A 143 7.90 5.10 1.06
N PHE A 144 8.88 5.81 0.52
CA PHE A 144 9.36 5.65 -0.84
C PHE A 144 10.88 5.62 -0.86
N SER A 145 11.45 4.51 -1.32
CA SER A 145 12.89 4.21 -1.17
C SER A 145 13.69 4.31 -2.47
N ALA A 146 13.09 4.83 -3.55
CA ALA A 146 13.78 5.07 -4.82
C ALA A 146 14.13 6.57 -4.98
N PRO A 147 15.36 7.01 -4.62
CA PRO A 147 15.79 8.39 -4.84
C PRO A 147 15.94 8.68 -6.34
N ASN A 148 15.76 9.95 -6.73
CA ASN A 148 15.80 10.42 -8.11
C ASN A 148 15.02 9.50 -9.07
N TYR A 149 13.77 9.21 -8.71
CA TYR A 149 12.94 8.26 -9.43
C TYR A 149 12.87 8.60 -10.92
N LEU A 150 13.06 7.58 -11.76
CA LEU A 150 13.11 7.67 -13.22
C LEU A 150 14.14 8.69 -13.75
N ASP A 151 15.18 9.00 -12.97
CA ASP A 151 16.24 9.95 -13.27
C ASP A 151 15.79 11.41 -13.50
N VAL A 152 14.53 11.74 -13.14
CA VAL A 152 13.94 13.07 -13.40
C VAL A 152 13.23 13.69 -12.19
N TYR A 153 12.77 12.89 -11.23
CA TYR A 153 11.98 13.40 -10.11
C TYR A 153 12.82 14.19 -9.11
N ASN A 154 14.13 13.93 -9.03
CA ASN A 154 15.04 14.54 -8.07
C ASN A 154 14.60 14.41 -6.59
N ASN A 155 13.71 13.46 -6.31
CA ASN A 155 13.21 13.17 -4.97
C ASN A 155 14.25 12.44 -4.12
N LYS A 156 14.09 12.49 -2.79
CA LYS A 156 14.84 11.67 -1.84
C LYS A 156 14.24 10.25 -1.74
N GLY A 157 15.07 9.31 -1.29
CA GLY A 157 14.64 7.99 -0.83
C GLY A 157 14.73 7.91 0.69
N THR A 158 13.82 7.17 1.33
CA THR A 158 13.79 7.01 2.79
C THR A 158 13.56 5.55 3.19
N LEU A 159 14.03 5.20 4.39
CA LEU A 159 13.71 3.98 5.13
C LEU A 159 13.16 4.37 6.50
N LEU A 160 12.22 3.58 7.02
CA LEU A 160 11.73 3.74 8.40
C LEU A 160 12.44 2.74 9.31
N ILE A 161 13.10 3.25 10.35
CA ILE A 161 13.72 2.44 11.40
C ILE A 161 12.85 2.54 12.65
N VAL A 162 12.26 1.42 13.04
CA VAL A 162 11.49 1.31 14.29
C VAL A 162 12.35 0.54 15.29
N THR A 163 12.69 1.18 16.40
CA THR A 163 13.45 0.57 17.51
C THR A 163 12.52 0.33 18.68
N LEU A 164 12.66 -0.83 19.33
CA LEU A 164 11.93 -1.24 20.53
C LEU A 164 12.42 -0.53 21.79
#